data_AF-A0A7Y2DEN0-F1
#
_entry.id   AF-A0A7Y2DEN0-F1
#
_cell.length_a   1.000
_cell.length_b   1.000
_cell.length_c   1.000
_cell.angle_alpha   90.00
_cell.angle_beta   90.00
_cell.angle_gamma   90.00
#
_symmetry.space_group_name_H-M   'P 1'
#
loop_
_entity.id
_entity.type
_entity.pdbx_description
1 polymer ?
#
loop_
_entity_poly.entity_id
_entity_poly.type
_entity_poly.pdbx_seq_one_letter_code
_entity_poly.pdbx_strand_id
1 'polypeptide(L)'
;MKIGIGFANIMNFVQPDGLIELAQGAEAAGFESLWTVEHVIYPENYGSTYPYDKSGKMPAAPDTPMPDPLIWLTTVAAHTEKIRLGTGILILPERNPLVLAKSLATIDVLSKGRMELGIGVGWLKEEFEALGIPWERRGARTDEYVDVMRTLWSGELVSYEGEFVNFNQVASNPK
;
A
#
# COMPACT_ATOMS: atom_id res chain seq x y z
N MET A 1 5.99 6.01 24.38
CA MET A 1 6.53 5.19 23.26
C MET A 1 5.34 4.76 22.41
N LYS A 2 5.41 4.87 21.08
CA LYS A 2 4.35 4.41 20.16
C LYS A 2 4.67 2.99 19.68
N ILE A 3 3.67 2.12 19.63
CA ILE A 3 3.84 0.68 19.28
C ILE A 3 2.83 0.33 18.19
N GLY A 4 3.28 -0.32 17.12
CA GLY A 4 2.44 -0.79 16.01
C GLY A 4 2.54 -2.29 15.76
N ILE A 5 1.53 -2.85 15.09
CA ILE A 5 1.47 -4.27 14.70
C ILE A 5 1.76 -4.35 13.19
N GLY A 6 2.84 -5.05 12.83
CA GLY A 6 3.19 -5.35 11.44
C GLY A 6 2.55 -6.62 10.93
N PHE A 7 2.48 -6.77 9.60
CA PHE A 7 1.91 -7.95 8.93
C PHE A 7 0.46 -8.22 9.37
N ALA A 8 -0.32 -7.16 9.58
CA ALA A 8 -1.65 -7.25 10.18
C ALA A 8 -2.69 -7.94 9.27
N ASN A 9 -2.44 -8.00 7.96
CA ASN A 9 -3.38 -8.52 6.96
C ASN A 9 -3.09 -9.95 6.49
N ILE A 10 -2.23 -10.72 7.18
CA ILE A 10 -1.94 -12.11 6.82
C ILE A 10 -2.45 -13.09 7.89
N MET A 11 -2.27 -14.39 7.65
CA MET A 11 -2.68 -15.47 8.55
C MET A 11 -4.20 -15.44 8.84
N ASN A 12 -4.61 -15.45 10.10
CA ASN A 12 -6.02 -15.54 10.50
C ASN A 12 -6.81 -14.24 10.25
N PHE A 13 -6.15 -13.17 9.83
CA PHE A 13 -6.76 -11.82 9.68
C PHE A 13 -7.20 -11.52 8.24
N VAL A 14 -7.29 -12.56 7.40
CA VAL A 14 -7.76 -12.47 6.01
C VAL A 14 -9.27 -12.62 5.87
N GLN A 15 -9.95 -13.03 6.95
CA GLN A 15 -11.41 -13.12 7.03
C GLN A 15 -11.99 -11.93 7.80
N PRO A 16 -13.23 -11.51 7.52
CA PRO A 16 -13.84 -10.34 8.14
C PRO A 16 -13.82 -10.37 9.68
N ASP A 17 -14.24 -11.48 10.28
CA ASP A 17 -14.33 -11.59 11.75
C ASP A 17 -12.96 -11.45 12.41
N GLY A 18 -11.94 -12.15 11.89
CA GLY A 18 -10.57 -12.06 12.41
C GLY A 18 -9.95 -10.68 12.22
N LEU A 19 -10.18 -10.04 11.07
CA LEU A 19 -9.76 -8.67 10.79
C LEU A 19 -10.35 -7.70 11.81
N ILE A 20 -11.66 -7.76 12.02
CA ILE A 20 -12.39 -6.84 12.92
C ILE A 20 -11.94 -7.07 14.37
N GLU A 21 -11.81 -8.33 14.79
CA GLU A 21 -11.32 -8.68 16.13
C GLU A 21 -9.91 -8.13 16.38
N LEU A 22 -8.98 -8.31 15.43
CA LEU A 22 -7.64 -7.74 15.53
C LEU A 22 -7.70 -6.21 15.64
N ALA A 23 -8.47 -5.56 14.76
CA ALA A 23 -8.52 -4.11 14.68
C ALA A 23 -9.04 -3.47 15.97
N GLN A 24 -10.18 -3.96 16.47
CA GLN A 24 -10.80 -3.44 17.69
C GLN A 24 -10.00 -3.83 18.93
N GLY A 25 -9.47 -5.06 18.97
CA GLY A 25 -8.63 -5.53 20.06
C GLY A 25 -7.33 -4.73 20.18
N ALA A 26 -6.66 -4.46 19.06
CA ALA A 26 -5.43 -3.66 19.02
C ALA A 26 -5.69 -2.21 19.47
N GLU A 27 -6.77 -1.60 19.00
CA GLU A 27 -7.16 -0.25 19.42
C GLU A 27 -7.49 -0.19 20.92
N ALA A 28 -8.27 -1.14 21.43
CA ALA A 28 -8.63 -1.22 22.85
C ALA A 28 -7.40 -1.46 23.76
N ALA A 29 -6.41 -2.21 23.26
CA ALA A 29 -5.15 -2.46 23.95
C ALA A 29 -4.16 -1.27 23.86
N GLY A 30 -4.49 -0.21 23.11
CA GLY A 30 -3.68 1.00 23.02
C GLY A 30 -2.52 0.93 22.02
N PHE A 31 -2.57 0.03 21.03
CA PHE A 31 -1.65 0.09 19.90
C PHE A 31 -1.90 1.34 19.06
N GLU A 32 -0.83 1.95 18.58
CA GLU A 32 -0.89 3.17 17.77
C GLU A 32 -1.38 2.89 16.35
N SER A 33 -0.98 1.76 15.76
CA SER A 33 -1.09 1.55 14.31
C SER A 33 -1.09 0.09 13.90
N LEU A 34 -1.80 -0.24 12.81
CA LEU A 34 -1.71 -1.51 12.09
C LEU A 34 -1.00 -1.30 10.76
N TRP A 35 -0.13 -2.22 10.36
CA TRP A 35 0.65 -2.13 9.12
C TRP A 35 0.45 -3.36 8.25
N THR A 36 0.02 -3.16 7.02
CA THR A 36 -0.24 -4.22 6.03
C THR A 36 0.95 -4.44 5.11
N VAL A 37 1.11 -5.67 4.62
CA VAL A 37 2.04 -6.03 3.53
C VAL A 37 1.28 -6.35 2.26
N GLU A 38 1.98 -6.41 1.12
CA GLU A 38 1.37 -6.84 -0.12
C GLU A 38 2.32 -7.60 -1.05
N HIS A 39 1.68 -8.39 -1.92
CA HIS A 39 2.07 -8.74 -3.28
C HIS A 39 0.75 -8.92 -4.04
N VAL A 40 0.64 -8.40 -5.26
CA VAL A 40 -0.52 -8.61 -6.13
C VAL A 40 -0.59 -10.07 -6.55
N ILE A 41 0.56 -10.63 -6.91
CA ILE A 41 0.73 -12.06 -7.14
C ILE A 41 2.07 -12.52 -6.57
N TYR A 42 2.12 -13.76 -6.10
CA TYR A 42 3.35 -14.33 -5.60
C TYR A 42 3.69 -15.64 -6.34
N PRO A 43 4.64 -15.61 -7.31
CA PRO A 43 5.00 -16.76 -8.11
C PRO A 43 5.77 -17.79 -7.28
N GLU A 44 5.49 -19.08 -7.50
CA GLU A 44 6.18 -20.18 -6.81
C GLU A 44 7.69 -20.19 -7.08
N ASN A 45 8.07 -19.94 -8.33
CA ASN A 45 9.45 -19.99 -8.78
C ASN A 45 9.88 -18.61 -9.27
N TYR A 46 10.52 -17.83 -8.38
CA TYR A 46 11.18 -16.57 -8.73
C TYR A 46 12.70 -16.66 -8.55
N GLY A 47 13.42 -16.00 -9.46
CA GLY A 47 14.86 -15.80 -9.43
C GLY A 47 15.29 -14.52 -8.69
N SER A 48 14.38 -13.55 -8.48
CA SER A 48 14.67 -12.34 -7.71
C SER A 48 15.13 -12.63 -6.27
N THR A 49 16.08 -11.84 -5.76
CA THR A 49 16.58 -11.98 -4.38
C THR A 49 15.73 -11.14 -3.44
N TYR A 50 15.08 -11.79 -2.46
CA TYR A 50 14.40 -11.09 -1.37
C TYR A 50 15.42 -10.36 -0.50
N PRO A 51 15.32 -9.02 -0.35
CA PRO A 51 16.39 -8.23 0.29
C PRO A 51 16.35 -8.25 1.81
N TYR A 52 15.27 -8.76 2.42
CA TYR A 52 15.05 -8.67 3.87
C TYR A 52 15.30 -9.98 4.62
N ASP A 53 15.76 -11.03 3.93
CA ASP A 53 16.19 -12.30 4.53
C ASP A 53 17.51 -12.78 3.92
N LYS A 54 18.39 -13.39 4.73
CA LYS A 54 19.70 -13.86 4.28
C LYS A 54 19.64 -14.99 3.26
N SER A 55 18.55 -15.76 3.25
CA SER A 55 18.31 -16.80 2.25
C SER A 55 18.01 -16.23 0.86
N GLY A 56 17.71 -14.94 0.76
CA GLY A 56 17.21 -14.34 -0.47
C GLY A 56 15.80 -14.80 -0.84
N LYS A 57 15.07 -15.43 0.10
CA LYS A 57 13.70 -15.89 -0.08
C LYS A 57 12.76 -15.24 0.92
N MET A 58 11.57 -14.89 0.46
CA MET A 58 10.50 -14.42 1.33
C MET A 58 10.01 -15.59 2.19
N PRO A 59 9.73 -15.37 3.49
CA PRO A 59 9.30 -16.44 4.39
C PRO A 59 7.85 -16.91 4.14
N ALA A 60 7.02 -16.12 3.45
CA ALA A 60 5.67 -16.52 3.07
C ALA A 60 5.71 -17.49 1.88
N ALA A 61 4.80 -18.46 1.87
CA ALA A 61 4.62 -19.39 0.76
C ALA A 61 3.71 -18.79 -0.34
N PRO A 62 3.81 -19.24 -1.60
CA PRO A 62 2.97 -18.80 -2.73
C PRO A 62 1.46 -18.83 -2.49
N ASP A 63 1.00 -19.78 -1.68
CA ASP A 63 -0.40 -19.98 -1.32
C ASP A 63 -0.83 -19.22 -0.05
N THR A 64 0.07 -18.41 0.54
CA THR A 64 -0.26 -17.58 1.71
C THR A 64 -1.31 -16.54 1.31
N PRO A 65 -2.51 -16.56 1.92
CA PRO A 65 -3.52 -15.56 1.61
C PRO A 65 -3.04 -14.17 2.03
N MET A 66 -3.01 -13.24 1.09
CA MET A 66 -2.60 -11.86 1.29
C MET A 66 -3.57 -10.92 0.58
N PRO A 67 -4.55 -10.35 1.31
CA PRO A 67 -5.51 -9.41 0.77
C PRO A 67 -4.84 -8.12 0.29
N ASP A 68 -5.47 -7.43 -0.67
CA ASP A 68 -5.06 -6.07 -1.04
C ASP A 68 -5.01 -5.17 0.21
N PRO A 69 -3.89 -4.47 0.43
CA PRO A 69 -3.67 -3.72 1.68
C PRO A 69 -4.67 -2.57 1.84
N LEU A 70 -5.07 -1.91 0.76
CA LEU A 70 -5.93 -0.73 0.83
C LEU A 70 -7.38 -1.13 1.11
N ILE A 71 -7.86 -2.23 0.53
CA ILE A 71 -9.18 -2.79 0.83
C ILE A 71 -9.23 -3.26 2.29
N TRP A 72 -8.18 -3.92 2.77
CA TRP A 72 -8.08 -4.37 4.16
C TRP A 72 -8.11 -3.17 5.13
N LEU A 73 -7.28 -2.15 4.89
CA LEU A 73 -7.24 -0.92 5.71
C LEU A 73 -8.55 -0.13 5.66
N THR A 74 -9.25 -0.11 4.53
CA THR A 74 -10.58 0.51 4.42
C THR A 74 -11.58 -0.17 5.36
N THR A 75 -11.51 -1.50 5.48
CA THR A 75 -12.37 -2.26 6.39
C THR A 75 -12.03 -1.93 7.85
N VAL A 76 -10.74 -1.84 8.20
CA VAL A 76 -10.31 -1.40 9.53
C VAL A 76 -10.79 0.02 9.81
N ALA A 77 -10.69 0.93 8.85
CA ALA A 77 -11.11 2.32 8.99
C ALA A 77 -12.59 2.42 9.42
N ALA A 78 -13.44 1.55 8.88
CA ALA A 78 -14.87 1.51 9.17
C ALA A 78 -15.21 0.95 10.57
N HIS A 79 -14.30 0.21 11.21
CA HIS A 79 -14.55 -0.51 12.47
C HIS A 79 -13.72 0.02 13.65
N THR A 80 -12.96 1.09 13.46
CA THR A 80 -12.07 1.69 14.47
C THR A 80 -12.12 3.21 14.40
N GLU A 81 -11.74 3.88 15.49
CA GLU A 81 -11.88 5.34 15.60
C GLU A 81 -10.55 6.12 15.62
N LYS A 82 -9.46 5.48 16.05
CA LYS A 82 -8.21 6.16 16.45
C LYS A 82 -6.95 5.49 15.89
N ILE A 83 -6.92 4.17 15.78
CA ILE A 83 -5.74 3.42 15.35
C ILE A 83 -5.31 3.83 13.94
N ARG A 84 -4.02 4.07 13.74
CA ARG A 84 -3.46 4.51 12.44
C ARG A 84 -3.37 3.34 11.46
N LEU A 85 -3.50 3.65 10.18
CA LEU A 85 -3.71 2.71 9.08
C LEU A 85 -2.52 2.74 8.11
N GLY A 86 -1.58 1.81 8.29
CA GLY A 86 -0.27 1.84 7.64
C GLY A 86 -0.09 0.83 6.52
N THR A 87 0.61 1.21 5.45
CA THR A 87 1.20 0.26 4.50
C THR A 87 2.69 0.06 4.81
N GLY A 88 3.11 -1.18 5.04
CA GLY A 88 4.49 -1.57 5.36
C GLY A 88 4.93 -2.80 4.55
N ILE A 89 4.88 -2.79 3.23
CA ILE A 89 4.88 -1.58 2.38
C ILE A 89 4.00 -1.72 1.14
N LEU A 90 3.57 -0.60 0.54
CA LEU A 90 2.88 -0.58 -0.75
C LEU A 90 3.88 -0.42 -1.91
N ILE A 91 3.85 -1.29 -2.92
CA ILE A 91 4.73 -1.28 -4.09
C ILE A 91 4.21 -0.25 -5.09
N LEU A 92 4.68 0.99 -4.95
CA LEU A 92 4.18 2.14 -5.70
C LEU A 92 4.26 1.98 -7.24
N PRO A 93 5.38 1.52 -7.83
CA PRO A 93 5.49 1.49 -9.29
C PRO A 93 4.67 0.37 -9.94
N GLU A 94 3.98 -0.49 -9.17
CA GLU A 94 3.04 -1.48 -9.69
C GLU A 94 1.63 -0.92 -9.93
N ARG A 95 1.38 0.34 -9.54
CA ARG A 95 0.05 0.96 -9.55
C ARG A 95 0.04 2.18 -10.46
N ASN A 96 -1.15 2.54 -10.96
CA ASN A 96 -1.35 3.84 -11.59
C ASN A 96 -1.40 4.93 -10.49
N PRO A 97 -0.55 5.97 -10.54
CA PRO A 97 -0.44 6.95 -9.45
C PRO A 97 -1.66 7.86 -9.33
N LEU A 98 -2.41 8.11 -10.41
CA LEU A 98 -3.64 8.91 -10.36
C LEU A 98 -4.76 8.14 -9.64
N VAL A 99 -4.90 6.86 -9.96
CA VAL A 99 -5.88 5.96 -9.31
C VAL A 99 -5.53 5.74 -7.84
N LEU A 100 -4.24 5.55 -7.55
CA LEU A 100 -3.76 5.37 -6.19
C LEU A 100 -3.96 6.64 -5.35
N ALA A 101 -3.62 7.83 -5.88
CA ALA A 101 -3.85 9.10 -5.20
C ALA A 101 -5.31 9.28 -4.77
N LYS A 102 -6.25 8.94 -5.65
CA LYS A 102 -7.70 8.97 -5.36
C LYS A 102 -8.06 8.02 -4.23
N SER A 103 -7.59 6.78 -4.31
CA SER A 103 -7.92 5.73 -3.35
C SER A 103 -7.40 6.09 -1.95
N LEU A 104 -6.16 6.56 -1.87
CA LEU A 104 -5.53 6.98 -0.61
C LEU A 104 -6.23 8.18 0.02
N ALA A 105 -6.53 9.23 -0.76
CA ALA A 105 -7.26 10.39 -0.25
C ALA A 105 -8.68 10.01 0.21
N THR A 106 -9.32 9.04 -0.46
CA THR A 106 -10.61 8.50 -0.04
C THR A 106 -10.51 7.80 1.31
N ILE A 107 -9.52 6.91 1.49
CA ILE A 107 -9.29 6.22 2.76
C ILE A 107 -8.94 7.23 3.86
N ASP A 108 -8.12 8.24 3.56
CA ASP A 108 -7.74 9.25 4.53
C ASP A 108 -8.96 10.04 5.03
N VAL A 109 -9.84 10.49 4.13
CA VAL A 109 -11.10 11.16 4.51
C VAL A 109 -12.03 10.23 5.30
N LEU A 110 -12.24 9.00 4.82
CA LEU A 110 -13.12 8.03 5.51
C LEU A 110 -12.59 7.65 6.89
N SER A 111 -11.27 7.61 7.05
CA SER A 111 -10.60 7.32 8.31
C SER A 111 -10.38 8.55 9.19
N LYS A 112 -10.71 9.75 8.73
CA LYS A 112 -10.48 11.04 9.43
C LYS A 112 -9.00 11.32 9.68
N GLY A 113 -8.15 11.15 8.67
CA GLY A 113 -6.72 11.50 8.74
C GLY A 113 -5.84 10.43 9.39
N ARG A 114 -6.26 9.16 9.36
CA ARG A 114 -5.52 8.06 10.01
C ARG A 114 -4.61 7.30 9.05
N MET A 115 -4.59 7.62 7.76
CA MET A 115 -3.77 6.92 6.77
C MET A 115 -2.28 7.23 6.99
N GLU A 116 -1.46 6.18 6.88
CA GLU A 116 0.00 6.24 6.91
C GLU A 116 0.55 5.49 5.68
N LEU A 117 1.11 6.22 4.73
CA LEU A 117 1.53 5.65 3.46
C LEU A 117 3.03 5.33 3.48
N GLY A 118 3.38 4.07 3.74
CA GLY A 118 4.71 3.54 3.41
C GLY A 118 4.74 2.99 2.00
N ILE A 119 5.73 3.42 1.20
CA ILE A 119 5.92 3.00 -0.21
C ILE A 119 7.27 2.35 -0.46
N GLY A 120 7.27 1.31 -1.29
CA GLY A 120 8.44 0.57 -1.73
C GLY A 120 8.57 0.57 -3.24
N VAL A 121 9.80 0.37 -3.71
CA VAL A 121 10.13 0.32 -5.14
C VAL A 121 9.84 -1.07 -5.76
N GLY A 122 9.65 -2.09 -4.93
CA GLY A 122 9.46 -3.47 -5.37
C GLY A 122 10.76 -4.21 -5.68
N TRP A 123 10.81 -5.49 -5.27
CA TRP A 123 11.99 -6.34 -5.37
C TRP A 123 11.79 -7.55 -6.32
N LEU A 124 10.54 -7.91 -6.61
CA LEU A 124 10.18 -9.14 -7.30
C LEU A 124 9.93 -8.88 -8.79
N LYS A 125 10.96 -9.05 -9.62
CA LYS A 125 10.88 -8.76 -11.07
C LYS A 125 9.78 -9.54 -11.78
N GLU A 126 9.58 -10.78 -11.39
CA GLU A 126 8.61 -11.70 -11.97
C GLU A 126 7.17 -11.21 -11.78
N GLU A 127 6.89 -10.50 -10.67
CA GLU A 127 5.59 -9.86 -10.43
C GLU A 127 5.38 -8.68 -11.38
N PHE A 128 6.39 -7.81 -11.55
CA PHE A 128 6.34 -6.71 -12.52
C PHE A 128 6.09 -7.23 -13.95
N GLU A 129 6.80 -8.28 -14.35
CA GLU A 129 6.65 -8.88 -15.68
C GLU A 129 5.24 -9.43 -15.90
N ALA A 130 4.69 -10.15 -14.91
CA ALA A 130 3.34 -10.69 -14.98
C ALA A 130 2.24 -9.61 -14.99
N LEU A 131 2.46 -8.49 -14.30
CA LEU A 131 1.59 -7.31 -14.33
C LEU A 131 1.74 -6.49 -15.62
N GLY A 132 2.71 -6.80 -16.47
CA GLY A 132 3.01 -6.05 -17.69
C GLY A 132 3.64 -4.68 -17.42
N ILE A 133 4.35 -4.55 -16.30
CA ILE A 133 4.97 -3.31 -15.84
C ILE A 133 6.48 -3.40 -16.11
N PRO A 134 7.11 -2.41 -16.77
CA PRO A 134 8.53 -2.49 -17.09
C PRO A 134 9.37 -2.62 -15.81
N TRP A 135 10.34 -3.52 -15.73
CA TRP A 135 11.15 -3.68 -14.51
C TRP A 135 12.15 -2.52 -14.35
N GLU A 136 12.69 -2.06 -15.47
CA GLU A 136 13.69 -1.02 -15.55
C GLU A 136 13.11 0.30 -15.05
N ARG A 137 13.98 1.11 -14.45
CA ARG A 137 13.65 2.47 -13.99
C ARG A 137 12.53 2.55 -12.95
N ARG A 138 12.12 1.46 -12.31
CA ARG A 138 11.09 1.45 -11.25
C ARG A 138 11.39 2.41 -10.08
N GLY A 139 12.68 2.64 -9.76
CA GLY A 139 13.08 3.66 -8.78
C GLY A 139 12.69 5.07 -9.24
N ALA A 140 13.10 5.47 -10.45
CA ALA A 140 12.73 6.75 -11.03
C ALA A 140 11.21 6.90 -11.20
N ARG A 141 10.49 5.84 -11.57
CA ARG A 141 9.02 5.84 -11.59
C ARG A 141 8.42 6.07 -10.20
N THR A 142 8.99 5.43 -9.17
CA THR A 142 8.54 5.61 -7.79
C THR A 142 8.67 7.07 -7.37
N ASP A 143 9.83 7.68 -7.64
CA ASP A 143 10.06 9.10 -7.33
C ASP A 143 9.05 10.01 -8.04
N GLU A 144 8.87 9.83 -9.36
CA GLU A 144 7.91 10.63 -10.14
C GLU A 144 6.46 10.40 -9.65
N TYR A 145 6.10 9.17 -9.28
CA TYR A 145 4.75 8.84 -8.81
C TYR A 145 4.47 9.51 -7.46
N VAL A 146 5.46 9.67 -6.57
CA VAL A 146 5.30 10.47 -5.34
C VAL A 146 4.97 11.92 -5.66
N ASP A 147 5.68 12.52 -6.60
CA ASP A 147 5.46 13.91 -7.00
C ASP A 147 4.10 14.10 -7.68
N VAL A 148 3.69 13.16 -8.53
CA VAL A 148 2.36 13.11 -9.14
C VAL A 148 1.26 13.06 -8.08
N MET A 149 1.36 12.14 -7.11
CA MET A 149 0.34 12.00 -6.06
C MET A 149 0.24 13.28 -5.21
N ARG A 150 1.38 13.85 -4.80
CA ARG A 150 1.42 15.13 -4.07
C ARG A 150 0.82 16.28 -4.88
N THR A 151 1.07 16.32 -6.18
CA THR A 151 0.50 17.32 -7.09
C THR A 151 -1.02 17.20 -7.14
N LEU A 152 -1.57 15.99 -7.23
CA LEU A 152 -3.01 15.77 -7.25
C LEU A 152 -3.71 16.21 -5.95
N TRP A 153 -3.02 16.14 -4.81
CA TRP A 153 -3.55 16.54 -3.50
C TRP A 153 -3.39 18.03 -3.20
N SER A 154 -2.58 18.79 -3.94
CA SER A 154 -2.19 20.15 -3.54
C SER A 154 -3.12 21.28 -4.03
N GLY A 155 -3.97 21.05 -5.03
CA GLY A 155 -4.74 22.12 -5.68
C GLY A 155 -6.07 21.68 -6.30
N GLU A 156 -6.88 22.65 -6.71
CA GLU A 156 -8.20 22.40 -7.32
C GLU A 156 -8.09 21.82 -8.74
N LEU A 157 -7.35 22.51 -9.62
CA LEU A 157 -6.96 22.05 -10.96
C LEU A 157 -5.44 22.07 -11.06
N VAL A 158 -4.86 20.93 -11.42
CA VAL A 158 -3.41 20.75 -11.49
C VAL A 158 -2.98 20.12 -12.81
N SER A 159 -1.76 20.43 -13.22
CA SER A 159 -1.10 19.82 -14.38
C SER A 159 0.21 19.19 -13.91
N TYR A 160 0.67 18.16 -14.61
CA TYR A 160 1.97 17.54 -14.39
C TYR A 160 2.54 17.11 -15.73
N GLU A 161 3.81 17.46 -15.97
CA GLU A 161 4.55 17.07 -17.16
C GLU A 161 5.81 16.34 -16.70
N GLY A 162 5.83 15.03 -16.91
CA GLY A 162 6.83 14.11 -16.41
C GLY A 162 7.26 13.12 -17.47
N GLU A 163 8.24 12.29 -17.12
CA GLU A 163 8.72 11.27 -18.04
C GLU A 163 7.73 10.10 -18.19
N PHE A 164 7.10 9.72 -17.08
CA PHE A 164 6.22 8.56 -17.01
C PHE A 164 4.74 8.94 -16.96
N VAL A 165 4.41 10.12 -16.45
CA VAL A 165 3.04 10.60 -16.24
C VAL A 165 2.90 12.01 -16.80
N ASN A 166 1.82 12.22 -17.54
CA ASN A 166 1.47 13.53 -18.08
C ASN A 166 -0.03 13.75 -17.97
N PHE A 167 -0.45 14.90 -17.44
CA PHE A 167 -1.84 15.34 -17.46
C PHE A 167 -1.94 16.87 -17.38
N ASN A 168 -3.07 17.41 -17.84
CA ASN A 168 -3.27 18.86 -17.90
C ASN A 168 -4.63 19.25 -17.30
N GLN A 169 -4.60 20.19 -16.35
CA GLN A 169 -5.78 20.83 -15.75
C GLN A 169 -6.84 19.83 -15.26
N VAL A 170 -6.42 18.89 -14.40
CA VAL A 170 -7.30 17.88 -13.79
C VAL A 170 -7.56 18.16 -12.32
N ALA A 171 -8.73 17.76 -11.83
CA ALA A 171 -9.06 17.77 -10.41
C ALA A 171 -9.08 16.36 -9.84
N SER A 172 -8.49 16.18 -8.65
CA SER A 172 -8.71 14.99 -7.83
C SER A 172 -9.31 15.37 -6.48
N ASN A 173 -10.52 14.85 -6.22
CA ASN A 173 -11.20 14.90 -4.93
C ASN A 173 -11.71 13.48 -4.56
N PRO A 174 -11.82 13.11 -3.27
CA PRO A 174 -11.52 13.94 -2.11
C PRO A 174 -10.01 14.19 -1.95
N LYS A 175 -9.66 15.20 -1.15
CA LYS A 175 -8.31 15.54 -0.71
C LYS A 175 -8.41 16.36 0.57
#